data_AF-A0A0Q8W7G4-F1
#
_entry.id   AF-A0A0Q8W7G4-F1
#
_cell.length_a   1.000
_cell.length_b   1.000
_cell.length_c   1.000
_cell.angle_alpha   90.00
_cell.angle_beta   90.00
_cell.angle_gamma   90.00
#
_symmetry.space_group_name_H-M   'P 1'
#
loop_
_entity.id
_entity.type
_entity.pdbx_description
1 polymer ?
#
loop_
_entity_poly.entity_id
_entity_poly.type
_entity_poly.pdbx_seq_one_letter_code
_entity_poly.pdbx_strand_id
1 'polypeptide(L)'
;MKKQPATSESGIWLSSDLAADLGIDVRPKVKLDTASGGSVSVAGQYEYPEDGRLPVLAYNAVSEVPATGFFDACWIEIWPENPALDELLTFPIRSNGTISPDETPKIQQLNASEGTAFDGSQRLERIPSWFFLVASVVSGALIGFALIWTRRLQLASTLHAGVHKISLSVQMTTETAIFALPAAALSLGLGLLVAMLDNPGSPWPAYFSGSGVIAAGIAAALVATAGATLSISESRLFRYFKSR
;
A
#
# COMPACT_ATOMS: atom_id res chain seq x y z
N MET A 1 -9.15 -34.85 18.80
CA MET A 1 -8.16 -35.10 19.87
C MET A 1 -7.05 -36.01 19.36
N LYS A 2 -5.96 -35.42 18.83
CA LYS A 2 -4.74 -36.16 18.48
C LYS A 2 -3.83 -36.07 19.70
N LYS A 3 -3.48 -37.22 20.29
CA LYS A 3 -2.58 -37.33 21.45
C LYS A 3 -1.24 -36.65 21.11
N GLN A 4 -0.91 -35.57 21.81
CA GLN A 4 0.44 -35.00 21.81
C GLN A 4 1.32 -35.92 22.68
N PRO A 5 2.53 -36.31 22.20
CA PRO A 5 3.41 -37.17 22.98
C PRO A 5 3.94 -36.40 24.19
N ALA A 6 3.82 -37.02 25.37
CA ALA A 6 4.35 -36.52 26.62
C ALA A 6 5.87 -36.64 26.66
N THR A 7 6.55 -35.57 26.27
CA THR A 7 7.92 -35.24 26.68
C THR A 7 8.01 -33.71 26.73
N SER A 8 7.54 -33.11 27.83
CA SER A 8 7.83 -31.69 28.11
C SER A 8 9.32 -31.62 28.45
N GLU A 9 10.14 -31.25 27.47
CA GLU A 9 11.48 -30.76 27.78
C GLU A 9 11.29 -29.41 28.47
N SER A 10 11.59 -29.36 29.77
CA SER A 10 11.48 -28.14 30.57
C SER A 10 12.39 -27.05 29.99
N GLY A 11 11.80 -25.94 29.51
CA GLY A 11 12.55 -24.83 28.94
C GLY A 11 11.64 -23.78 28.29
N ILE A 12 12.27 -22.76 27.71
CA ILE A 12 11.59 -21.65 27.05
C ILE A 12 11.45 -21.95 25.55
N TRP A 13 10.30 -21.61 24.98
CA TRP A 13 10.02 -21.62 23.56
C TRP A 13 10.21 -20.22 22.97
N LEU A 14 10.94 -20.11 21.87
CA LEU A 14 11.17 -18.82 21.19
C LEU A 14 10.39 -18.74 19.88
N SER A 15 9.92 -17.55 19.52
CA SER A 15 9.38 -17.36 18.16
C SER A 15 10.49 -17.49 17.11
N SER A 16 10.10 -17.80 15.88
CA SER A 16 11.05 -17.97 14.78
C SER A 16 11.97 -16.76 14.59
N ASP A 17 11.38 -15.57 14.58
CA ASP A 17 12.07 -14.30 14.35
C ASP A 17 13.01 -13.94 15.50
N LEU A 18 12.55 -14.13 16.75
CA LEU A 18 13.37 -13.87 17.94
C LEU A 18 14.60 -14.79 17.98
N ALA A 19 14.44 -16.07 17.66
CA ALA A 19 15.57 -17.00 17.63
C ALA A 19 16.55 -16.68 16.49
N ALA A 20 16.06 -16.23 15.33
CA ALA A 20 16.88 -15.80 14.22
C ALA A 20 17.75 -14.58 14.58
N ASP A 21 17.15 -13.58 15.22
CA ASP A 21 17.87 -12.38 15.68
C ASP A 21 18.88 -12.68 16.78
N LEU A 22 18.55 -13.60 17.68
CA LEU A 22 19.48 -14.07 18.71
C LEU A 22 20.56 -15.03 18.16
N GLY A 23 20.49 -15.43 16.88
CA GLY A 23 21.43 -16.37 16.26
C GLY A 23 21.36 -17.78 16.86
N ILE A 24 20.21 -18.18 17.40
CA ILE A 24 20.01 -19.45 18.08
C ILE A 24 19.42 -20.47 17.10
N ASP A 25 20.22 -21.47 16.72
CA ASP A 25 19.67 -22.70 16.12
C ASP A 25 19.27 -23.63 17.27
N VAL A 26 18.02 -24.08 17.30
CA VAL A 26 17.44 -24.90 18.39
C VAL A 26 17.95 -26.36 18.36
N ARG A 27 18.74 -26.71 17.33
CA ARG A 27 19.29 -28.06 17.18
C ARG A 27 20.28 -28.46 18.29
N PRO A 28 21.17 -27.57 18.78
CA PRO A 28 21.81 -27.75 20.08
C PRO A 28 20.90 -27.32 21.24
N LYS A 29 20.99 -28.01 22.39
CA LYS A 29 20.36 -27.55 23.65
C LYS A 29 21.05 -26.28 24.15
N VAL A 30 20.66 -25.13 23.61
CA VAL A 30 21.22 -23.81 23.94
C VAL A 30 20.68 -23.33 25.29
N LYS A 31 21.56 -22.71 26.08
CA LYS A 31 21.20 -22.01 27.30
C LYS A 31 21.34 -20.50 27.10
N LEU A 32 20.36 -19.76 27.57
CA LEU A 32 20.34 -18.30 27.55
C LEU A 32 20.56 -17.77 28.95
N ASP A 33 21.44 -16.78 29.07
CA ASP A 33 21.64 -16.09 30.33
C ASP A 33 20.55 -15.04 30.53
N THR A 34 19.95 -15.07 31.72
CA THR A 34 18.90 -14.15 32.14
C THR A 34 19.54 -12.94 32.82
N ALA A 35 18.89 -11.78 32.72
CA ALA A 35 19.34 -10.56 33.40
C ALA A 35 19.46 -10.73 34.93
N SER A 36 18.72 -11.68 35.51
CA SER A 36 18.80 -12.07 36.92
C SER A 36 19.99 -12.96 37.28
N GLY A 37 20.90 -13.25 36.35
CA GLY A 37 22.11 -14.05 36.59
C GLY A 37 21.90 -15.57 36.60
N GLY A 38 20.72 -16.04 36.18
CA GLY A 38 20.43 -17.47 35.95
C GLY A 38 20.57 -17.85 34.47
N SER A 39 20.63 -19.14 34.17
CA SER A 39 20.69 -19.65 32.79
C SER A 39 19.50 -20.56 32.52
N VAL A 40 18.81 -20.36 31.40
CA VAL A 40 17.58 -21.08 31.02
C VAL A 40 17.76 -21.85 29.72
N SER A 41 17.30 -23.10 29.68
CA SER A 41 17.33 -23.93 28.47
C SER A 41 16.24 -23.53 27.49
N VAL A 42 16.60 -23.44 26.21
CA VAL A 42 15.63 -23.34 25.11
C VAL A 42 15.09 -24.73 24.82
N ALA A 43 13.77 -24.89 24.96
CA ALA A 43 13.06 -26.14 24.69
C ALA A 43 12.70 -26.30 23.20
N GLY A 44 12.48 -25.18 22.50
CA GLY A 44 11.94 -25.23 21.15
C GLY A 44 11.81 -23.86 20.50
N GLN A 45 11.46 -23.88 19.22
CA GLN A 45 11.02 -22.71 18.46
C GLN A 45 9.61 -22.96 17.93
N TYR A 46 8.79 -21.91 17.90
CA TYR A 46 7.47 -21.93 17.29
C TYR A 46 7.36 -20.90 16.19
N GLU A 47 6.59 -21.23 15.16
CA GLU A 47 6.31 -20.34 14.04
C GLU A 47 5.09 -19.47 14.35
N TYR A 48 5.17 -18.19 13.97
CA TYR A 48 4.08 -17.24 14.10
C TYR A 48 3.93 -16.44 12.79
N PRO A 49 3.20 -16.97 11.80
CA PRO A 49 3.09 -16.33 10.50
C PRO A 49 2.32 -15.01 10.58
N GLU A 50 2.55 -14.11 9.62
CA GLU A 50 1.76 -12.89 9.45
C GLU A 50 0.38 -13.20 8.81
N ASP A 51 -0.44 -13.94 9.55
CA ASP A 51 -1.75 -14.41 9.09
C ASP A 51 -2.91 -13.57 9.64
N GLY A 52 -2.62 -12.45 10.31
CA GLY A 52 -3.58 -11.52 10.92
C GLY A 52 -3.91 -11.80 12.39
N ARG A 53 -3.19 -12.73 13.03
CA ARG A 53 -3.24 -12.93 14.48
C ARG A 53 -2.64 -11.77 15.26
N LEU A 54 -3.04 -11.61 16.52
CA LEU A 54 -2.47 -10.59 17.40
C LEU A 54 -0.93 -10.72 17.45
N PRO A 55 -0.16 -9.64 17.31
CA PRO A 55 1.30 -9.72 17.20
C PRO A 55 2.00 -10.07 18.53
N VAL A 56 1.23 -10.30 19.60
CA VAL A 56 1.76 -10.55 20.94
C VAL A 56 2.62 -11.81 21.04
N LEU A 57 2.55 -12.75 20.09
CA LEU A 57 3.46 -13.92 20.05
C LEU A 57 4.43 -13.90 18.86
N ALA A 58 4.41 -12.89 18.01
CA ALA A 58 5.27 -12.85 16.83
C ALA A 58 6.77 -12.79 17.23
N TYR A 59 7.07 -12.04 18.29
CA TYR A 59 8.44 -11.81 18.76
C TYR A 59 8.56 -12.01 20.27
N ASN A 60 8.27 -13.23 20.75
CA ASN A 60 8.23 -13.50 22.18
C ASN A 60 8.78 -14.87 22.60
N ALA A 61 9.19 -14.93 23.86
CA ALA A 61 9.60 -16.12 24.56
C ALA A 61 8.46 -16.61 25.46
N VAL A 62 8.09 -17.89 25.34
CA VAL A 62 7.00 -18.50 26.11
C VAL A 62 7.56 -19.62 26.99
N SER A 63 7.19 -19.61 28.27
CA SER A 63 7.58 -20.65 29.22
C SER A 63 6.35 -21.26 29.86
N GLU A 64 6.33 -22.58 29.99
CA GLU A 64 5.29 -23.27 30.74
C GLU A 64 5.53 -23.07 32.25
N VAL A 65 4.58 -22.45 32.92
CA VAL A 65 4.57 -22.28 34.39
C VAL A 65 3.36 -22.99 34.98
N PRO A 66 3.42 -23.44 36.25
CA PRO A 66 2.23 -23.94 36.93
C PRO A 66 1.11 -22.90 36.87
N ALA A 67 -0.15 -23.37 36.77
CA ALA A 67 -1.35 -22.52 36.71
C ALA A 67 -1.69 -21.85 38.06
N THR A 68 -0.67 -21.36 38.77
CA THR A 68 -0.75 -20.72 40.07
C THR A 68 -0.17 -19.32 39.95
N GLY A 69 -0.95 -18.30 40.27
CA GLY A 69 -0.51 -16.91 40.22
C GLY A 69 -1.49 -16.00 39.50
N PHE A 70 -1.02 -14.82 39.14
CA PHE A 70 -1.76 -13.84 38.35
C PHE A 70 -1.17 -13.78 36.95
N PHE A 71 -2.04 -13.63 35.95
CA PHE A 71 -1.68 -13.50 34.55
C PHE A 71 -2.41 -12.28 33.97
N ASP A 72 -1.77 -11.60 33.03
CA ASP A 72 -2.33 -10.39 32.41
C ASP A 72 -3.40 -10.71 31.35
N ALA A 73 -3.41 -11.94 30.83
CA ALA A 73 -4.36 -12.39 29.82
C ALA A 73 -4.83 -13.82 30.07
N CYS A 74 -6.11 -14.07 29.77
CA CYS A 74 -6.72 -15.41 29.76
C CYS A 74 -7.11 -15.74 28.32
N TRP A 75 -6.63 -16.88 27.82
CA TRP A 75 -6.81 -17.30 26.44
C TRP A 75 -7.62 -18.58 26.44
N ILE A 76 -8.62 -18.65 25.56
CA ILE A 76 -9.45 -19.84 25.40
C ILE A 76 -9.62 -20.15 23.92
N GLU A 77 -9.76 -21.44 23.62
CA GLU A 77 -10.11 -21.93 22.28
C GLU A 77 -11.54 -22.45 22.33
N ILE A 78 -12.43 -21.89 21.50
CA ILE A 78 -13.82 -22.30 21.39
C ILE A 78 -14.12 -22.63 19.93
N TRP A 79 -14.64 -23.84 19.69
CA TRP A 79 -15.22 -24.22 18.41
C TRP A 79 -16.35 -25.23 18.62
N PRO A 80 -17.55 -25.02 18.04
CA PRO A 80 -18.02 -23.83 17.32
C PRO A 80 -18.24 -22.63 18.25
N GLU A 81 -18.28 -21.42 17.68
CA GLU A 81 -18.53 -20.19 18.44
C GLU A 81 -19.84 -20.28 19.25
N ASN A 82 -19.78 -19.90 20.52
CA ASN A 82 -20.94 -19.88 21.40
C ASN A 82 -21.02 -18.52 22.12
N PRO A 83 -21.98 -17.66 21.76
CA PRO A 83 -22.09 -16.32 22.33
C PRO A 83 -22.45 -16.33 23.82
N ALA A 84 -22.99 -17.45 24.35
CA ALA A 84 -23.24 -17.59 25.78
C ALA A 84 -21.95 -17.70 26.63
N LEU A 85 -20.78 -17.89 26.00
CA LEU A 85 -19.49 -17.96 26.68
C LEU A 85 -18.82 -16.58 26.82
N ASP A 86 -19.30 -15.55 26.12
CA ASP A 86 -18.74 -14.19 26.18
C ASP A 86 -18.88 -13.58 27.59
N GLU A 87 -19.98 -13.87 28.28
CA GLU A 87 -20.18 -13.43 29.67
C GLU A 87 -19.22 -14.15 30.64
N LEU A 88 -18.84 -15.39 30.34
CA LEU A 88 -17.90 -16.17 31.16
C LEU A 88 -16.44 -15.72 30.98
N LEU A 89 -16.11 -15.11 29.84
CA LEU A 89 -14.77 -14.54 29.57
C LEU A 89 -14.41 -13.38 30.50
N THR A 90 -15.41 -12.73 31.10
CA THR A 90 -15.20 -11.65 32.07
C THR A 90 -15.05 -12.17 33.51
N PHE A 91 -15.39 -13.43 33.76
CA PHE A 91 -15.31 -14.06 35.08
C PHE A 91 -13.88 -14.23 35.67
N PRO A 92 -12.82 -14.54 34.89
CA PRO A 92 -11.48 -14.79 35.45
C PRO A 92 -10.75 -13.52 35.92
N ILE A 93 -11.39 -12.35 35.93
CA ILE A 93 -10.76 -11.08 36.31
C ILE A 93 -10.74 -10.97 37.83
N ARG A 94 -9.57 -11.21 38.41
CA ARG A 94 -9.33 -10.99 39.84
C ARG A 94 -8.69 -9.61 40.02
N SER A 95 -9.49 -8.61 40.38
CA SER A 95 -8.96 -7.31 40.80
C SER A 95 -8.40 -7.41 42.22
N ASN A 96 -7.16 -6.92 42.41
CA ASN A 96 -6.54 -6.76 43.74
C ASN A 96 -6.58 -5.29 44.20
N GLY A 97 -7.48 -4.46 43.65
CA GLY A 97 -7.56 -3.02 43.90
C GLY A 97 -8.70 -2.32 43.17
N THR A 98 -8.90 -1.01 43.43
CA THR A 98 -9.86 -0.17 42.70
C THR A 98 -9.51 -0.15 41.22
N ILE A 99 -10.32 -0.83 40.42
CA ILE A 99 -10.23 -0.83 38.95
C ILE A 99 -10.38 0.62 38.51
N SER A 100 -9.33 1.19 37.91
CA SER A 100 -9.48 2.48 37.24
C SER A 100 -10.45 2.30 36.08
N PRO A 101 -11.37 3.26 35.82
CA PRO A 101 -12.39 3.11 34.77
C PRO A 101 -11.81 2.90 33.35
N ASP A 102 -10.51 3.19 33.14
CA ASP A 102 -9.79 2.92 31.89
C ASP A 102 -9.27 1.47 31.75
N GLU A 103 -9.28 0.68 32.81
CA GLU A 103 -8.73 -0.68 32.86
C GLU A 103 -9.84 -1.73 32.75
N THR A 104 -10.69 -1.57 31.75
CA THR A 104 -11.73 -2.56 31.44
C THR A 104 -11.14 -3.72 30.65
N PRO A 105 -11.47 -4.97 30.99
CA PRO A 105 -11.06 -6.14 30.24
C PRO A 105 -11.58 -6.05 28.80
N LYS A 106 -10.70 -6.28 27.82
CA LYS A 106 -11.08 -6.34 26.42
C LYS A 106 -11.13 -7.78 25.97
N ILE A 107 -12.31 -8.22 25.55
CA ILE A 107 -12.46 -9.49 24.84
C ILE A 107 -12.11 -9.23 23.39
N GLN A 108 -11.10 -9.93 22.87
CA GLN A 108 -10.65 -9.81 21.50
C GLN A 108 -10.29 -11.18 20.93
N GLN A 109 -10.65 -11.41 19.67
CA GLN A 109 -10.28 -12.62 18.93
C GLN A 109 -8.78 -12.63 18.64
N LEU A 110 -8.12 -13.75 18.95
CA LEU A 110 -6.68 -13.92 18.71
C LEU A 110 -6.34 -13.93 17.21
N ASN A 111 -7.22 -14.49 16.38
CA ASN A 111 -7.08 -14.57 14.92
C ASN A 111 -8.34 -14.03 14.23
N ALA A 112 -8.43 -12.71 14.01
CA ALA A 112 -9.62 -12.10 13.41
C ALA A 112 -9.76 -12.38 11.91
N SER A 113 -8.67 -12.71 11.23
CA SER A 113 -8.61 -13.02 9.80
C SER A 113 -8.84 -14.51 9.50
N GLU A 114 -8.93 -15.38 10.51
CA GLU A 114 -9.03 -16.84 10.36
C GLU A 114 -7.92 -17.43 9.46
N GLY A 115 -6.76 -16.76 9.40
CA GLY A 115 -5.67 -17.16 8.51
C GLY A 115 -5.84 -16.74 7.04
N THR A 116 -6.80 -15.85 6.73
CA THR A 116 -6.89 -15.21 5.42
C THR A 116 -5.85 -14.10 5.29
N ALA A 117 -4.96 -14.22 4.31
CA ALA A 117 -3.97 -13.20 4.00
C ALA A 117 -4.56 -12.12 3.08
N PHE A 118 -4.13 -10.87 3.25
CA PHE A 118 -4.50 -9.77 2.35
C PHE A 118 -3.77 -9.91 1.01
N ASP A 119 -4.51 -10.25 -0.06
CA ASP A 119 -3.98 -10.22 -1.42
C ASP A 119 -4.28 -8.87 -2.10
N GLY A 120 -3.32 -7.95 -1.99
CA GLY A 120 -3.39 -6.65 -2.65
C GLY A 120 -3.37 -6.73 -4.18
N SER A 121 -2.75 -7.75 -4.76
CA SER A 121 -2.59 -7.89 -6.21
C SER A 121 -3.90 -8.25 -6.90
N GLN A 122 -4.61 -9.25 -6.37
CA GLN A 122 -5.95 -9.63 -6.85
C GLN A 122 -6.96 -8.49 -6.68
N ARG A 123 -6.82 -7.69 -5.63
CA ARG A 123 -7.71 -6.55 -5.39
C ARG A 123 -7.47 -5.42 -6.38
N LEU A 124 -6.21 -5.14 -6.71
CA LEU A 124 -5.82 -4.14 -7.72
C LEU A 124 -6.34 -4.53 -9.11
N GLU A 125 -6.25 -5.81 -9.50
CA GLU A 125 -6.77 -6.30 -10.78
C GLU A 125 -8.29 -6.14 -10.94
N ARG A 126 -9.03 -6.16 -9.82
CA ARG A 126 -10.48 -5.93 -9.83
C ARG A 126 -10.86 -4.46 -9.96
N ILE A 127 -9.94 -3.53 -9.72
CA ILE A 127 -10.23 -2.10 -9.88
C ILE A 127 -10.28 -1.80 -11.39
N PRO A 128 -11.38 -1.25 -11.92
CA PRO A 128 -11.47 -0.90 -13.33
C PRO A 128 -10.52 0.26 -13.67
N SER A 129 -9.29 -0.08 -14.08
CA SER A 129 -8.20 0.87 -14.37
C SER A 129 -8.42 1.69 -15.65
N TRP A 130 -9.33 1.26 -16.52
CA TRP A 130 -9.62 1.93 -17.79
C TRP A 130 -10.13 3.37 -17.61
N PHE A 131 -10.86 3.64 -16.52
CA PHE A 131 -11.41 4.97 -16.25
C PHE A 131 -10.30 6.01 -16.07
N PHE A 132 -9.23 5.65 -15.35
CA PHE A 132 -8.08 6.54 -15.14
C PHE A 132 -7.33 6.83 -16.45
N LEU A 133 -7.22 5.83 -17.33
CA LEU A 133 -6.64 6.01 -18.66
C LEU A 133 -7.46 7.00 -19.49
N VAL A 134 -8.79 6.78 -19.56
CA VAL A 134 -9.68 7.67 -20.31
C VAL A 134 -9.65 9.09 -19.74
N ALA A 135 -9.72 9.25 -18.42
CA ALA A 135 -9.66 10.54 -17.76
C ALA A 135 -8.34 11.28 -18.07
N SER A 136 -7.21 10.58 -18.06
CA SER A 136 -5.89 11.15 -18.40
C SER A 136 -5.83 11.62 -19.85
N VAL A 137 -6.29 10.79 -20.79
CA VAL A 137 -6.33 11.12 -22.22
C VAL A 137 -7.21 12.34 -22.48
N VAL A 138 -8.42 12.37 -21.90
CA VAL A 138 -9.35 13.50 -22.06
C VAL A 138 -8.75 14.78 -21.48
N SER A 139 -8.16 14.72 -20.29
CA SER A 139 -7.54 15.87 -19.64
C SER A 139 -6.37 16.41 -20.46
N GLY A 140 -5.47 15.54 -20.92
CA GLY A 140 -4.35 15.91 -21.78
C GLY A 140 -4.81 16.57 -23.08
N ALA A 141 -5.81 15.98 -23.75
CA ALA A 141 -6.37 16.53 -24.98
C ALA A 141 -7.01 17.91 -24.78
N LEU A 142 -7.76 18.11 -23.69
CA LEU A 142 -8.36 19.39 -23.35
C LEU A 142 -7.32 20.48 -23.10
N ILE A 143 -6.24 20.16 -22.37
CA ILE A 143 -5.14 21.10 -22.11
C ILE A 143 -4.45 21.49 -23.43
N GLY A 144 -4.08 20.51 -24.27
CA GLY A 144 -3.46 20.76 -25.56
C GLY A 144 -4.34 21.62 -26.48
N PHE A 145 -5.64 21.32 -26.53
CA PHE A 145 -6.60 22.10 -27.30
C PHE A 145 -6.76 23.53 -26.76
N ALA A 146 -6.86 23.71 -25.44
CA ALA A 146 -7.04 25.01 -24.81
C ALA A 146 -5.85 25.95 -25.08
N LEU A 147 -4.62 25.43 -25.07
CA LEU A 147 -3.41 26.19 -25.40
C LEU A 147 -3.45 26.76 -26.83
N ILE A 148 -3.96 25.99 -27.79
CA ILE A 148 -4.15 26.46 -29.16
C ILE A 148 -5.34 27.42 -29.26
N TRP A 149 -6.44 27.11 -28.59
CA TRP A 149 -7.65 27.93 -28.64
C TRP A 149 -7.41 29.36 -28.14
N THR A 150 -6.64 29.52 -27.06
CA THR A 150 -6.27 30.84 -26.52
C THR A 150 -5.35 31.63 -27.46
N ARG A 151 -4.55 30.95 -28.28
CA ARG A 151 -3.56 31.56 -29.21
C ARG A 151 -4.02 31.60 -30.68
N ARG A 152 -5.25 31.17 -30.97
CA ARG A 152 -5.77 31.01 -32.35
C ARG A 152 -5.65 32.26 -33.24
N LEU A 153 -5.75 33.46 -32.66
CA LEU A 153 -5.61 34.73 -33.40
C LEU A 153 -4.16 34.97 -33.87
N GLN A 154 -3.18 34.72 -32.99
CA GLN A 154 -1.76 34.84 -33.31
C GLN A 154 -1.35 33.82 -34.39
N LEU A 155 -1.91 32.61 -34.31
CA LEU A 155 -1.69 31.55 -35.29
C LEU A 155 -2.31 31.88 -36.65
N ALA A 156 -3.50 32.50 -36.67
CA ALA A 156 -4.13 32.93 -37.91
C ALA A 156 -3.40 34.12 -38.56
N SER A 157 -2.87 35.07 -37.78
CA SER A 157 -2.10 36.20 -38.32
C SER A 157 -0.74 35.78 -38.88
N THR A 158 -0.05 34.84 -38.21
CA THR A 158 1.23 34.30 -38.69
C THR A 158 1.05 33.48 -39.96
N LEU A 159 -0.07 32.74 -40.08
CA LEU A 159 -0.42 32.06 -41.32
C LEU A 159 -0.67 33.05 -42.48
N HIS A 160 -1.35 34.17 -42.21
CA HIS A 160 -1.55 35.24 -43.19
C HIS A 160 -0.24 35.92 -43.63
N ALA A 161 0.76 35.98 -42.75
CA ALA A 161 2.11 36.44 -43.06
C ALA A 161 2.92 35.43 -43.92
N GLY A 162 2.32 34.32 -44.36
CA GLY A 162 2.93 33.35 -45.26
C GLY A 162 3.72 32.21 -44.59
N VAL A 163 3.63 32.07 -43.26
CA VAL A 163 4.32 30.99 -42.54
C VAL A 163 3.66 29.64 -42.83
N HIS A 164 4.47 28.63 -43.14
CA HIS A 164 3.96 27.28 -43.45
C HIS A 164 3.31 26.62 -42.22
N LYS A 165 2.17 25.94 -42.42
CA LYS A 165 1.41 25.29 -41.34
C LYS A 165 2.21 24.23 -40.57
N ILE A 166 3.10 23.51 -41.26
CA ILE A 166 3.95 22.49 -40.62
C ILE A 166 4.92 23.16 -39.64
N SER A 167 5.51 24.30 -40.00
CA SER A 167 6.42 25.03 -39.11
C SER A 167 5.72 25.51 -37.84
N LEU A 168 4.48 26.01 -37.96
CA LEU A 168 3.63 26.37 -36.83
C LEU A 168 3.30 25.16 -35.95
N SER A 169 2.95 24.01 -36.56
CA SER A 169 2.68 22.78 -35.80
C SER A 169 3.91 22.33 -35.01
N VAL A 170 5.09 22.31 -35.64
CA VAL A 170 6.35 21.90 -34.99
C VAL A 170 6.68 22.84 -33.83
N GLN A 171 6.53 24.15 -34.01
CA GLN A 171 6.75 25.12 -32.94
C GLN A 171 5.82 24.86 -31.76
N MET A 172 4.51 24.77 -32.00
CA MET A 172 3.53 24.59 -30.92
C MET A 172 3.68 23.25 -30.20
N THR A 173 4.02 22.18 -30.91
CA THR A 173 4.32 20.88 -30.27
C THR A 173 5.60 20.93 -29.46
N THR A 174 6.62 21.68 -29.91
CA THR A 174 7.88 21.84 -29.18
C THR A 174 7.66 22.63 -27.90
N GLU A 175 6.91 23.74 -27.96
CA GLU A 175 6.51 24.51 -26.77
C GLU A 175 5.72 23.63 -25.79
N THR A 176 4.84 22.77 -26.30
CA THR A 176 4.08 21.82 -25.47
C THR A 176 4.99 20.80 -24.80
N ALA A 177 5.95 20.24 -25.54
CA ALA A 177 6.91 19.27 -25.03
C ALA A 177 7.80 19.85 -23.92
N ILE A 178 8.18 21.12 -24.02
CA ILE A 178 9.08 21.80 -23.06
C ILE A 178 8.50 21.77 -21.64
N PHE A 179 7.19 21.95 -21.45
CA PHE A 179 6.58 21.86 -20.11
C PHE A 179 5.99 20.48 -19.81
N ALA A 180 5.55 19.73 -20.82
CA ALA A 180 4.95 18.42 -20.61
C ALA A 180 5.97 17.36 -20.14
N LEU A 181 7.19 17.37 -20.70
CA LEU A 181 8.23 16.39 -20.34
C LEU A 181 8.74 16.53 -18.89
N PRO A 182 9.05 17.74 -18.37
CA PRO A 182 9.40 17.91 -16.96
C PRO A 182 8.26 17.51 -16.02
N ALA A 183 7.01 17.86 -16.36
CA ALA A 183 5.85 17.45 -15.57
C ALA A 183 5.70 15.92 -15.53
N ALA A 184 5.99 15.24 -16.65
CA ALA A 184 6.03 13.79 -16.74
C ALA A 184 7.09 13.19 -15.81
N ALA A 185 8.32 13.71 -15.88
CA ALA A 185 9.44 13.23 -15.09
C ALA A 185 9.17 13.37 -13.58
N LEU A 186 8.62 14.51 -13.16
CA LEU A 186 8.21 14.75 -11.78
C LEU A 186 7.10 13.79 -11.34
N SER A 187 6.09 13.57 -12.19
CA SER A 187 4.97 12.67 -11.88
C SER A 187 5.42 11.21 -11.77
N LEU A 188 6.32 10.77 -12.66
CA LEU A 188 6.93 9.43 -12.60
C LEU A 188 7.78 9.26 -11.34
N GLY A 189 8.61 10.25 -11.01
CA GLY A 189 9.44 10.23 -9.80
C GLY A 189 8.59 10.17 -8.52
N LEU A 190 7.52 10.96 -8.44
CA LEU A 190 6.59 10.92 -7.32
C LEU A 190 5.85 9.57 -7.25
N GLY A 191 5.41 9.04 -8.39
CA GLY A 191 4.79 7.72 -8.46
C GLY A 191 5.71 6.60 -7.99
N LEU A 192 7.01 6.68 -8.30
CA LEU A 192 8.01 5.75 -7.78
C LEU A 192 8.17 5.89 -6.26
N LEU A 193 8.26 7.11 -5.74
CA LEU A 193 8.37 7.37 -4.30
C LEU A 193 7.17 6.77 -3.56
N VAL A 194 5.95 7.03 -4.04
CA VAL A 194 4.72 6.49 -3.45
C VAL A 194 4.68 4.96 -3.53
N ALA A 195 5.12 4.36 -4.65
CA ALA A 195 5.16 2.90 -4.79
C ALA A 195 6.17 2.23 -3.84
N MET A 196 7.20 2.97 -3.39
CA MET A 196 8.23 2.50 -2.45
C MET A 196 7.86 2.76 -0.99
N LEU A 197 6.94 3.68 -0.72
CA LEU A 197 6.58 4.06 0.64
C LEU A 197 5.61 3.04 1.24
N ASP A 198 6.04 2.37 2.31
CA ASP A 198 5.21 1.47 3.13
C ASP A 198 4.55 0.32 2.33
N ASN A 199 5.23 -0.15 1.27
CA ASN A 199 4.76 -1.25 0.45
C ASN A 199 5.36 -2.58 0.93
N PRO A 200 4.56 -3.50 1.51
CA PRO A 200 5.04 -4.82 1.93
C PRO A 200 5.38 -5.75 0.75
N GLY A 201 4.98 -5.39 -0.48
CA GLY A 201 5.19 -6.18 -1.69
C GLY A 201 6.10 -5.52 -2.74
N SER A 202 6.17 -6.14 -3.91
CA SER A 202 6.93 -5.60 -5.05
C SER A 202 6.29 -4.29 -5.56
N PRO A 203 7.07 -3.20 -5.71
CA PRO A 203 6.56 -1.89 -6.15
C PRO A 203 6.33 -1.80 -7.67
N TRP A 204 6.94 -2.70 -8.44
CA TRP A 204 6.98 -2.64 -9.89
C TRP A 204 5.62 -2.73 -10.60
N PRO A 205 4.68 -3.62 -10.21
CA PRO A 205 3.39 -3.71 -10.89
C PRO A 205 2.57 -2.43 -10.78
N ALA A 206 2.54 -1.82 -9.59
CA ALA A 206 1.85 -0.56 -9.35
C ALA A 206 2.49 0.59 -10.14
N TYR A 207 3.83 0.65 -10.15
CA TYR A 207 4.58 1.67 -10.89
C TYR A 207 4.35 1.58 -12.40
N PHE A 208 4.46 0.39 -13.00
CA PHE A 208 4.26 0.21 -14.43
C PHE A 208 2.82 0.53 -14.84
N SER A 209 1.82 0.11 -14.06
CA SER A 209 0.42 0.47 -14.32
C SER A 209 0.19 1.99 -14.31
N GLY A 210 0.79 2.72 -13.36
CA GLY A 210 0.64 4.18 -13.26
C GLY A 210 1.37 4.93 -14.38
N SER A 211 2.57 4.48 -14.76
CA SER A 211 3.38 5.14 -15.78
C SER A 211 2.70 5.20 -17.15
N GLY A 212 1.93 4.16 -17.52
CA GLY A 212 1.16 4.14 -18.77
C GLY A 212 0.09 5.23 -18.84
N VAL A 213 -0.54 5.56 -17.71
CA VAL A 213 -1.57 6.61 -17.61
C VAL A 213 -0.96 7.99 -17.84
N ILE A 214 0.23 8.24 -17.28
CA ILE A 214 0.97 9.50 -17.47
C ILE A 214 1.40 9.65 -18.93
N ALA A 215 1.98 8.59 -19.51
CA ALA A 215 2.41 8.59 -20.91
C ALA A 215 1.24 8.84 -21.88
N ALA A 216 0.09 8.21 -21.63
CA ALA A 216 -1.12 8.39 -22.44
C ALA A 216 -1.64 9.85 -22.42
N GLY A 217 -1.63 10.50 -21.25
CA GLY A 217 -2.06 11.90 -21.11
C GLY A 217 -1.16 12.87 -21.87
N ILE A 218 0.16 12.67 -21.83
CA ILE A 218 1.12 13.51 -22.54
C ILE A 218 1.02 13.31 -24.05
N ALA A 219 0.92 12.05 -24.49
CA ALA A 219 0.70 11.75 -25.90
C ALA A 219 -0.59 12.40 -26.41
N ALA A 220 -1.68 12.33 -25.64
CA ALA A 220 -2.93 12.98 -25.97
C ALA A 220 -2.80 14.51 -26.07
N ALA A 221 -2.07 15.15 -25.15
CA ALA A 221 -1.81 16.59 -25.20
C ALA A 221 -1.03 17.00 -26.46
N LEU A 222 0.04 16.27 -26.82
CA LEU A 222 0.84 16.56 -28.01
C LEU A 222 0.03 16.37 -29.30
N VAL A 223 -0.73 15.28 -29.41
CA VAL A 223 -1.60 15.01 -30.56
C VAL A 223 -2.70 16.06 -30.68
N ALA A 224 -3.33 16.45 -29.56
CA ALA A 224 -4.35 17.48 -29.55
C ALA A 224 -3.79 18.85 -29.97
N THR A 225 -2.61 19.23 -29.47
CA THR A 225 -1.93 20.48 -29.89
C THR A 225 -1.64 20.48 -31.39
N ALA A 226 -1.08 19.39 -31.93
CA ALA A 226 -0.77 19.28 -33.36
C ALA A 226 -2.05 19.35 -34.21
N GLY A 227 -3.06 18.55 -33.86
CA GLY A 227 -4.34 18.50 -34.57
C GLY A 227 -5.11 19.82 -34.52
N ALA A 228 -5.13 20.49 -33.37
CA ALA A 228 -5.75 21.80 -33.21
C ALA A 228 -5.04 22.88 -34.04
N THR A 229 -3.69 22.85 -34.09
CA THR A 229 -2.91 23.80 -34.89
C THR A 229 -3.17 23.63 -36.39
N LEU A 230 -3.20 22.39 -36.89
CA LEU A 230 -3.49 22.09 -38.29
C LEU A 230 -4.92 22.45 -38.70
N SER A 231 -5.86 22.39 -37.75
CA SER A 231 -7.27 22.75 -37.96
C SER A 231 -7.51 24.26 -38.11
N ILE A 232 -6.53 25.10 -37.77
CA ILE A 232 -6.63 26.55 -37.97
C ILE A 232 -6.50 26.88 -39.45
N SER A 233 -7.41 27.73 -39.93
CA SER A 233 -7.42 28.23 -41.30
C SER A 233 -7.42 29.76 -41.31
N GLU A 234 -6.68 30.32 -42.27
CA GLU A 234 -6.57 31.75 -42.52
C GLU A 234 -7.94 32.38 -42.81
N SER A 235 -8.78 31.67 -43.57
CA SER A 235 -10.14 32.10 -43.95
C SER A 235 -11.09 32.37 -42.78
N ARG A 236 -10.75 31.94 -41.56
CA ARG A 236 -11.57 32.17 -40.36
C ARG A 236 -11.14 33.41 -39.56
N LEU A 237 -10.11 34.15 -39.98
CA LEU A 237 -9.58 35.32 -39.27
C LEU A 237 -10.69 36.31 -38.89
N PHE A 238 -11.50 36.76 -39.86
CA PHE A 238 -12.62 37.69 -39.61
C PHE A 238 -13.70 37.11 -38.69
N ARG A 239 -13.93 35.80 -38.75
CA ARG A 239 -14.91 35.12 -37.88
C ARG A 239 -14.41 35.04 -36.45
N TYR A 240 -13.12 34.79 -36.25
CA TYR A 240 -12.49 34.81 -34.93
C TYR A 240 -12.46 36.22 -34.32
N PHE A 241 -12.21 37.26 -35.13
CA PHE A 241 -12.30 38.65 -34.69
C PHE A 241 -13.71 39.04 -34.26
N LYS A 242 -14.76 38.59 -34.96
CA LYS A 242 -16.16 38.92 -34.64
C LYS A 242 -16.71 38.17 -33.40
N SER A 243 -16.04 37.09 -32.99
CA SER A 243 -16.41 36.28 -31.82
C SER A 243 -15.75 36.72 -30.50
N ARG A 244 -15.03 37.84 -30.52
CA ARG A 244 -14.38 38.47 -29.38
C ARG A 244 -15.13 39.76 -29.03
#